data_AF-A0A1F5WZQ8-F1
#
_entry.id   AF-A0A1F5WZQ8-F1
#
_cell.length_a   1.000
_cell.length_b   1.000
_cell.length_c   1.000
_cell.angle_alpha   90.00
_cell.angle_beta   90.00
_cell.angle_gamma   90.00
#
_symmetry.space_group_name_H-M   'P 1'
#
loop_
_entity.id
_entity.type
_entity.pdbx_description
1 polymer ?
#
loop_
_entity_poly.entity_id
_entity_poly.type
_entity_poly.pdbx_seq_one_letter_code
_entity_poly.pdbx_strand_id
1 'polypeptide(L)'
;MWKNYYIFVIAGIAAIGALGLMVIKKAPVDTNDTPTVDVYNKDESTLKESAPADINIKPSPVISSVFSFPVLPSDKIVSWSWNGPYKDGGELEAKILGKIKRFEDLLGKGEFTDYELYVTIANQYELLGDGAKTYEYLLLALTIDSEHTGLAWHNMGVLMENLGAYNTARAAFDRAYAAQPIPAYERPL
;
A
#
# COMPACT_ATOMS: atom_id res chain seq x y z
N MET A 1 -25.68 15.58 -29.89
CA MET A 1 -25.20 14.47 -29.03
C MET A 1 -23.74 14.71 -28.80
N TRP A 2 -23.32 14.82 -27.54
CA TRP A 2 -22.05 14.38 -26.92
C TRP A 2 -22.15 14.85 -25.46
N LYS A 3 -22.16 13.91 -24.52
CA LYS A 3 -22.32 14.19 -23.09
C LYS A 3 -20.93 14.42 -22.49
N ASN A 4 -20.74 15.60 -21.91
CA ASN A 4 -19.60 15.97 -21.08
C ASN A 4 -19.51 15.06 -19.86
N TYR A 5 -18.38 14.40 -19.65
CA TYR A 5 -17.98 13.85 -18.36
C TYR A 5 -16.75 14.65 -17.87
N TYR A 6 -17.02 15.73 -17.14
CA TYR A 6 -16.03 16.37 -16.28
C TYR A 6 -16.15 15.72 -14.90
N ILE A 7 -15.22 14.85 -14.56
CA ILE A 7 -15.06 14.34 -13.19
C ILE A 7 -14.08 15.28 -12.49
N PHE A 8 -14.61 16.16 -11.64
CA PHE A 8 -13.82 16.83 -10.62
C PHE A 8 -13.42 15.78 -9.58
N VAL A 9 -12.13 15.42 -9.49
CA VAL A 9 -11.60 14.78 -8.27
C VAL A 9 -10.93 15.87 -7.45
N ILE A 10 -11.73 16.59 -6.68
CA ILE A 10 -11.26 17.25 -5.47
C ILE A 10 -11.70 16.36 -4.32
N ALA A 11 -10.78 15.57 -3.78
CA ALA A 11 -10.95 14.93 -2.49
C ALA A 11 -9.59 14.82 -1.80
N GLY A 12 -9.01 15.99 -1.53
CA GLY A 12 -7.93 16.15 -0.57
C GLY A 12 -8.40 17.10 0.53
N ILE A 13 -8.67 16.55 1.71
CA ILE A 13 -8.37 17.04 3.08
C ILE A 13 -9.45 16.57 4.08
N ALA A 14 -8.98 15.72 5.00
CA ALA A 14 -9.41 15.51 6.39
C ALA A 14 -10.81 14.95 6.70
N ALA A 15 -10.84 13.69 7.17
CA ALA A 15 -11.57 13.34 8.40
C ALA A 15 -10.96 12.08 9.05
N ILE A 16 -10.09 12.30 10.03
CA ILE A 16 -10.01 11.42 11.19
C ILE A 16 -11.37 11.51 11.88
N GLY A 17 -12.05 10.39 12.13
CA GLY A 17 -13.25 10.40 12.98
C GLY A 17 -14.24 9.28 12.68
N ALA A 18 -14.21 8.27 13.56
CA ALA A 18 -15.30 7.38 13.95
C ALA A 18 -16.68 7.60 13.30
N LEU A 19 -17.18 6.56 12.60
CA LEU A 19 -18.60 6.26 12.52
C LEU A 19 -18.82 4.76 12.25
N GLY A 20 -18.31 3.93 13.17
CA GLY A 20 -18.92 2.64 13.45
C GLY A 20 -20.20 2.88 14.25
N LEU A 21 -21.34 3.01 13.57
CA LEU A 21 -22.65 3.02 14.21
C LEU A 21 -22.91 1.63 14.81
N MET A 22 -22.92 1.58 16.15
CA MET A 22 -23.45 0.48 16.94
C MET A 22 -24.85 0.08 16.45
N VAL A 23 -25.02 -1.21 16.15
CA VAL A 23 -26.27 -1.91 16.47
C VAL A 23 -25.89 -3.11 17.32
N ILE A 24 -26.08 -2.96 18.63
CA ILE A 24 -26.05 -4.06 19.60
C ILE A 24 -27.31 -4.89 19.37
N LYS A 25 -27.15 -6.14 18.94
CA LYS A 25 -28.09 -7.22 19.27
C LYS A 25 -27.32 -8.25 20.09
N LYS A 26 -27.58 -8.28 21.40
CA LYS A 26 -27.16 -9.37 22.28
C LYS A 26 -27.94 -10.64 21.89
N ALA A 27 -27.23 -11.73 21.64
CA ALA A 27 -27.76 -13.09 21.63
C ALA A 27 -26.80 -13.97 22.47
N PRO A 28 -27.30 -15.02 23.14
CA PRO A 28 -26.71 -15.53 24.38
C PRO A 28 -25.39 -16.29 24.17
N VAL A 29 -24.50 -16.11 25.14
CA VAL A 29 -23.28 -16.88 25.34
C VAL A 29 -23.67 -18.32 25.64
N ASP A 30 -23.32 -19.25 24.76
CA ASP A 30 -23.32 -20.68 25.07
C ASP A 30 -21.90 -21.08 25.48
N THR A 31 -21.71 -21.21 26.79
CA THR A 31 -20.53 -21.86 27.37
C THR A 31 -20.74 -23.36 27.28
N ASN A 32 -20.01 -24.03 26.38
CA ASN A 32 -19.43 -25.36 26.54
C ASN A 32 -18.95 -25.87 25.17
N ASP A 33 -17.63 -25.91 24.96
CA ASP A 33 -16.92 -27.03 24.32
C ASP A 33 -15.43 -26.70 24.20
N THR A 34 -14.68 -27.10 25.23
CA THR A 34 -13.23 -27.31 25.14
C THR A 34 -12.93 -28.53 24.27
N PRO A 35 -11.87 -28.46 23.45
CA PRO A 35 -10.86 -29.50 23.50
C PRO A 35 -9.44 -28.92 23.67
N THR A 36 -8.87 -29.33 24.81
CA THR A 36 -7.48 -29.66 25.13
C THR A 36 -6.33 -29.19 24.22
N VAL A 37 -5.42 -28.50 24.89
CA VAL A 37 -4.06 -28.10 24.54
C VAL A 37 -3.15 -29.31 24.29
N ASP A 38 -2.52 -29.37 23.11
CA ASP A 38 -1.29 -30.15 22.92
C ASP A 38 -0.11 -29.22 22.62
N VAL A 39 0.71 -29.11 23.67
CA VAL A 39 2.12 -28.76 23.78
C VAL A 39 2.91 -28.71 22.47
N TYR A 40 3.45 -27.53 22.12
CA TYR A 40 4.86 -27.42 21.72
C TYR A 40 5.47 -26.19 22.38
N ASN A 41 6.47 -26.49 23.21
CA ASN A 41 7.29 -25.57 23.98
C ASN A 41 8.66 -25.43 23.27
N LYS A 42 9.38 -24.34 23.57
CA LYS A 42 10.78 -23.99 23.20
C LYS A 42 11.02 -23.41 21.80
N ASP A 43 11.70 -22.29 21.58
CA ASP A 43 12.63 -21.50 22.41
C ASP A 43 12.61 -20.02 21.94
N GLU A 44 12.71 -19.07 22.87
CA GLU A 44 13.18 -17.71 22.59
C GLU A 44 14.67 -17.76 22.24
N SER A 45 15.09 -17.18 21.11
CA SER A 45 16.25 -16.28 21.04
C SER A 45 16.69 -15.97 19.60
N THR A 46 17.07 -14.70 19.41
CA THR A 46 17.85 -14.14 18.28
C THR A 46 17.10 -13.73 17.00
N LEU A 47 16.36 -12.62 17.07
CA LEU A 47 16.10 -11.80 15.88
C LEU A 47 17.32 -10.92 15.63
N LYS A 48 18.19 -11.37 14.71
CA LYS A 48 19.19 -10.50 14.09
C LYS A 48 18.56 -9.80 12.90
N GLU A 49 18.57 -8.47 12.98
CA GLU A 49 18.26 -7.54 11.91
C GLU A 49 19.20 -7.76 10.71
N SER A 50 18.63 -8.00 9.53
CA SER A 50 19.37 -8.04 8.28
C SER A 50 18.60 -7.30 7.18
N ALA A 51 19.23 -6.25 6.65
CA ALA A 51 18.90 -5.63 5.37
C ALA A 51 18.78 -6.68 4.25
N PRO A 52 18.02 -6.41 3.18
CA PRO A 52 17.59 -7.47 2.26
C PRO A 52 18.78 -8.05 1.49
N ALA A 53 19.05 -9.33 1.73
CA ALA A 53 19.87 -10.19 0.89
C ALA A 53 18.95 -11.00 -0.04
N ASP A 54 19.27 -11.00 -1.33
CA ASP A 54 18.79 -11.87 -2.42
C ASP A 54 17.41 -12.53 -2.26
N ILE A 55 16.39 -11.87 -2.78
CA ILE A 55 15.01 -12.36 -2.81
C ILE A 55 14.85 -13.37 -3.97
N ASN A 56 15.03 -14.66 -3.69
CA ASN A 56 14.69 -15.73 -4.64
C ASN A 56 13.18 -16.00 -4.64
N ILE A 57 12.43 -15.22 -5.43
CA ILE A 57 11.04 -15.52 -5.78
C ILE A 57 11.03 -15.98 -7.23
N LYS A 58 10.39 -17.13 -7.47
CA LYS A 58 10.16 -17.69 -8.80
C LYS A 58 9.55 -16.61 -9.72
N PRO A 59 10.27 -16.14 -10.75
CA PRO A 59 9.75 -15.08 -11.62
C PRO A 59 8.60 -15.65 -12.46
N SER A 60 7.41 -15.04 -12.38
CA SER A 60 6.44 -15.11 -13.47
C SER A 60 6.92 -14.21 -14.60
N PRO A 61 6.79 -14.61 -15.87
CA PRO A 61 7.69 -14.17 -16.91
C PRO A 61 7.33 -12.75 -17.38
N VAL A 62 8.39 -11.99 -17.66
CA VAL A 62 8.43 -10.64 -18.25
C VAL A 62 8.35 -9.50 -17.23
N ILE A 63 9.49 -9.15 -16.62
CA ILE A 63 9.75 -7.75 -16.27
C ILE A 63 11.16 -7.38 -16.76
N SER A 64 11.20 -6.75 -17.94
CA SER A 64 12.37 -6.00 -18.40
C SER A 64 12.33 -4.64 -17.69
N SER A 65 13.30 -4.40 -16.81
CA SER A 65 13.50 -3.19 -15.97
C SER A 65 12.29 -2.71 -15.15
N VAL A 66 12.22 -3.13 -13.89
CA VAL A 66 11.37 -2.46 -12.88
C VAL A 66 11.84 -1.00 -12.75
N PHE A 67 10.89 -0.06 -12.72
CA PHE A 67 11.13 1.35 -12.45
C PHE A 67 11.95 1.53 -11.16
N SER A 68 12.84 2.53 -11.10
CA SER A 68 13.69 2.77 -9.93
C SER A 68 13.46 4.17 -9.33
N PHE A 69 13.27 4.23 -8.02
CA PHE A 69 13.18 5.47 -7.25
C PHE A 69 14.04 5.39 -5.98
N PRO A 70 15.36 5.58 -6.07
CA PRO A 70 16.25 5.40 -4.93
C PRO A 70 15.99 6.44 -3.84
N VAL A 71 16.18 6.02 -2.58
CA VAL A 71 16.22 6.93 -1.42
C VAL A 71 17.34 7.93 -1.62
N LEU A 72 17.05 9.22 -1.41
CA LEU A 72 18.05 10.26 -1.59
C LEU A 72 19.15 10.14 -0.53
N PRO A 73 20.42 10.44 -0.87
CA PRO A 73 21.55 10.33 0.08
C PRO A 73 21.41 11.18 1.34
N SER A 74 20.54 12.20 1.32
CA SER A 74 20.23 13.05 2.47
C SER A 74 19.32 12.38 3.51
N ASP A 75 18.67 11.28 3.17
CA ASP A 75 17.77 10.56 4.05
C ASP A 75 18.37 9.22 4.49
N LYS A 76 17.95 8.76 5.67
CA LYS A 76 18.30 7.44 6.18
C LYS A 76 17.05 6.76 6.70
N ILE A 77 16.70 5.64 6.08
CA ILE A 77 15.61 4.78 6.54
C ILE A 77 16.21 3.79 7.55
N VAL A 78 15.64 3.75 8.76
CA VAL A 78 16.09 2.87 9.84
C VAL A 78 15.45 1.49 9.71
N SER A 79 14.16 1.45 9.39
CA SER A 79 13.40 0.22 9.18
C SER A 79 12.40 0.46 8.06
N TRP A 80 12.22 -0.53 7.19
CA TRP A 80 11.18 -0.52 6.14
C TRP A 80 9.83 -1.04 6.64
N SER A 81 9.72 -1.30 7.93
CA SER A 81 8.47 -1.73 8.55
C SER A 81 8.23 -0.97 9.85
N TRP A 82 6.96 -0.71 10.12
CA TRP A 82 6.48 -0.16 11.40
C TRP A 82 5.37 -1.06 11.96
N ASN A 83 4.96 -0.78 13.19
CA ASN A 83 3.79 -1.44 13.75
C ASN A 83 2.53 -0.81 13.13
N GLY A 84 2.09 -1.36 11.99
CA GLY A 84 0.85 -0.94 11.35
C GLY A 84 -0.34 -1.09 12.29
N PRO A 85 -1.39 -0.25 12.18
CA PRO A 85 -2.55 -0.29 13.07
C PRO A 85 -3.30 -1.63 13.06
N TYR A 86 -3.06 -2.47 12.05
CA TYR A 86 -3.74 -3.73 11.83
C TYR A 86 -2.79 -4.93 11.75
N LYS A 87 -1.55 -4.80 12.25
CA LYS A 87 -0.58 -5.91 12.36
C LYS A 87 -0.60 -6.48 13.78
N ASP A 88 -1.75 -7.04 14.18
CA ASP A 88 -2.04 -7.50 15.54
C ASP A 88 -2.35 -9.00 15.64
N GLY A 89 -2.27 -9.73 14.53
CA GLY A 89 -2.67 -11.13 14.41
C GLY A 89 -4.19 -11.35 14.45
N GLY A 90 -4.98 -10.28 14.43
CA GLY A 90 -6.43 -10.32 14.59
C GLY A 90 -7.20 -10.60 13.31
N GLU A 91 -8.54 -10.56 13.43
CA GLU A 91 -9.44 -10.77 12.30
C GLU A 91 -9.23 -9.75 11.17
N LEU A 92 -8.86 -8.52 11.54
CA LEU A 92 -8.65 -7.46 10.56
C LEU A 92 -7.36 -7.65 9.76
N GLU A 93 -6.27 -8.10 10.40
CA GLU A 93 -5.06 -8.52 9.70
C GLU A 93 -5.38 -9.63 8.70
N ALA A 94 -6.07 -10.70 9.14
CA ALA A 94 -6.46 -11.82 8.29
C ALA A 94 -7.33 -11.38 7.10
N LYS A 95 -8.23 -10.41 7.30
CA LYS A 95 -9.04 -9.82 6.21
C LYS A 95 -8.18 -9.05 5.22
N ILE A 96 -7.19 -8.29 5.68
CA ILE A 96 -6.28 -7.53 4.80
C ILE A 96 -5.44 -8.51 3.97
N LEU A 97 -4.87 -9.55 4.60
CA LEU A 97 -4.13 -10.61 3.90
C LEU A 97 -4.99 -11.34 2.87
N GLY A 98 -6.26 -11.63 3.20
CA GLY A 98 -7.21 -12.21 2.25
C GLY A 98 -7.50 -11.30 1.05
N LYS A 99 -7.58 -9.98 1.27
CA LYS A 99 -7.74 -8.99 0.19
C LYS A 99 -6.51 -8.92 -0.71
N ILE A 100 -5.31 -8.89 -0.12
CA ILE A 100 -4.04 -8.88 -0.87
C ILE A 100 -4.01 -10.07 -1.81
N LYS A 101 -4.21 -11.28 -1.29
CA LYS A 101 -4.22 -12.51 -2.09
C LYS A 101 -5.24 -12.44 -3.23
N ARG A 102 -6.46 -11.97 -2.93
CA ARG A 102 -7.50 -11.82 -3.96
C ARG A 102 -7.08 -10.84 -5.06
N PHE A 103 -6.45 -9.72 -4.73
CA PHE A 103 -6.01 -8.75 -5.72
C PHE A 103 -4.80 -9.25 -6.53
N GLU A 104 -3.87 -9.95 -5.89
CA GLU A 104 -2.77 -10.63 -6.59
C GLU A 104 -3.30 -11.67 -7.59
N ASP A 105 -4.32 -12.44 -7.21
CA ASP A 105 -4.97 -13.39 -8.10
C ASP A 105 -5.67 -12.71 -9.30
N LEU A 106 -5.97 -11.40 -9.24
CA LEU A 106 -6.61 -10.66 -10.34
C LEU A 106 -5.62 -10.06 -11.35
N LEU A 107 -4.31 -10.04 -11.04
CA LEU A 107 -3.30 -9.48 -11.92
C LEU A 107 -3.29 -10.19 -13.28
N GLY A 108 -3.22 -9.41 -14.36
CA GLY A 108 -3.21 -9.90 -15.74
C GLY A 108 -4.54 -10.50 -16.23
N LYS A 109 -5.61 -10.47 -15.42
CA LYS A 109 -6.94 -11.00 -15.84
C LYS A 109 -7.81 -9.97 -16.57
N GLY A 110 -7.41 -8.70 -16.57
CA GLY A 110 -8.09 -7.63 -17.31
C GLY A 110 -9.42 -7.13 -16.71
N GLU A 111 -9.83 -7.64 -15.53
CA GLU A 111 -11.00 -7.10 -14.80
C GLU A 111 -10.73 -5.69 -14.26
N PHE A 112 -9.47 -5.43 -13.89
CA PHE A 112 -8.94 -4.14 -13.47
C PHE A 112 -7.59 -3.93 -14.17
N THR A 113 -7.11 -2.70 -14.23
CA THR A 113 -5.74 -2.46 -14.71
C THR A 113 -4.74 -2.96 -13.67
N ASP A 114 -3.62 -3.53 -14.11
CA ASP A 114 -2.56 -3.95 -13.19
C ASP A 114 -2.00 -2.77 -12.39
N TYR A 115 -2.03 -1.55 -12.94
CA TYR A 115 -1.69 -0.32 -12.23
C TYR A 115 -2.59 -0.11 -11.00
N GLU A 116 -3.92 -0.15 -11.18
CA GLU A 116 -4.88 0.01 -10.08
C GLU A 116 -4.72 -1.09 -9.03
N LEU A 117 -4.48 -2.33 -9.47
CA LEU A 117 -4.26 -3.46 -8.57
C LEU A 117 -2.98 -3.29 -7.76
N TYR A 118 -1.86 -2.91 -8.38
CA TYR A 118 -0.61 -2.66 -7.67
C TYR A 118 -0.74 -1.53 -6.64
N VAL A 119 -1.35 -0.40 -7.00
CA VAL A 119 -1.61 0.69 -6.04
C VAL A 119 -2.53 0.21 -4.89
N THR A 120 -3.55 -0.59 -5.20
CA THR A 120 -4.48 -1.12 -4.20
C THR A 120 -3.79 -2.09 -3.24
N ILE A 121 -2.95 -2.98 -3.76
CA ILE A 121 -2.16 -3.93 -2.96
C ILE A 121 -1.16 -3.17 -2.07
N ALA A 122 -0.47 -2.17 -2.60
CA ALA A 122 0.43 -1.31 -1.81
C ALA A 122 -0.30 -0.68 -0.62
N ASN A 123 -1.51 -0.14 -0.85
CA ASN A 123 -2.32 0.42 0.25
C ASN A 123 -2.68 -0.62 1.31
N GLN A 124 -2.87 -1.90 0.94
CA GLN A 124 -3.12 -2.95 1.92
C GLN A 124 -1.88 -3.26 2.75
N TYR A 125 -0.69 -3.29 2.15
CA TYR A 125 0.56 -3.48 2.89
C TYR A 125 0.89 -2.30 3.80
N GLU A 126 0.53 -1.08 3.40
CA GLU A 126 0.65 0.13 4.24
C GLU A 126 -0.15 -0.02 5.55
N LEU A 127 -1.36 -0.59 5.47
CA LEU A 127 -2.20 -0.88 6.63
C LEU A 127 -1.56 -1.87 7.61
N LEU A 128 -0.72 -2.76 7.10
CA LEU A 128 0.06 -3.72 7.89
C LEU A 128 1.41 -3.14 8.34
N GLY A 129 1.78 -1.96 7.88
CA GLY A 129 3.10 -1.39 8.11
C GLY A 129 4.24 -2.14 7.44
N ASP A 130 3.96 -2.87 6.37
CA ASP A 130 4.98 -3.49 5.51
C ASP A 130 5.39 -2.53 4.40
N GLY A 131 6.20 -1.53 4.77
CA GLY A 131 6.68 -0.52 3.84
C GLY A 131 7.58 -1.07 2.72
N ALA A 132 8.24 -2.21 2.92
CA ALA A 132 9.01 -2.86 1.86
C ALA A 132 8.09 -3.36 0.74
N LYS A 133 6.98 -4.01 1.11
CA LYS A 133 5.96 -4.42 0.13
C LYS A 133 5.21 -3.23 -0.45
N THR A 134 4.87 -2.22 0.34
CA THR A 134 4.31 -0.97 -0.20
C THR A 134 5.23 -0.41 -1.30
N TYR A 135 6.53 -0.28 -1.01
CA TYR A 135 7.52 0.24 -1.96
C TYR A 135 7.58 -0.58 -3.25
N GLU A 136 7.67 -1.90 -3.14
CA GLU A 136 7.73 -2.83 -4.27
C GLU A 136 6.53 -2.65 -5.22
N TYR A 137 5.31 -2.70 -4.68
CA TYR A 137 4.10 -2.56 -5.48
C TYR A 137 3.95 -1.17 -6.10
N LEU A 138 4.39 -0.11 -5.42
CA LEU A 138 4.40 1.23 -6.01
C LEU A 138 5.40 1.33 -7.17
N LEU A 139 6.56 0.68 -7.11
CA LEU A 139 7.48 0.63 -8.24
C LEU A 139 6.90 -0.17 -9.42
N LEU A 140 6.15 -1.25 -9.16
CA LEU A 140 5.45 -1.98 -10.22
C LEU A 140 4.39 -1.10 -10.90
N ALA A 141 3.62 -0.32 -10.14
CA ALA A 141 2.68 0.65 -10.69
C ALA A 141 3.40 1.71 -11.55
N LEU A 142 4.51 2.27 -11.06
CA LEU A 142 5.31 3.25 -11.78
C LEU A 142 6.03 2.68 -13.01
N THR A 143 6.21 1.36 -13.09
CA THR A 143 6.70 0.69 -14.30
C THR A 143 5.65 0.70 -15.40
N ILE A 144 4.36 0.71 -15.04
CA ILE A 144 3.26 0.81 -16.01
C ILE A 144 3.09 2.26 -16.48
N ASP A 145 3.01 3.21 -15.55
CA ASP A 145 2.88 4.63 -15.87
C ASP A 145 3.44 5.51 -14.75
N SER A 146 4.60 6.11 -15.01
CA SER A 146 5.24 7.06 -14.09
C SER A 146 5.05 8.53 -14.48
N GLU A 147 4.47 8.80 -15.65
CA GLU A 147 4.43 10.14 -16.25
C GLU A 147 3.04 10.76 -16.17
N HIS A 148 1.98 9.96 -16.28
CA HIS A 148 0.60 10.44 -16.39
C HIS A 148 -0.27 10.07 -15.18
N THR A 149 0.31 9.44 -14.15
CA THR A 149 -0.41 9.08 -12.93
C THR A 149 0.27 9.66 -11.68
N GLY A 150 -0.49 10.46 -10.93
CA GLY A 150 -0.01 11.06 -9.68
C GLY A 150 -0.20 10.18 -8.44
N LEU A 151 -1.05 9.15 -8.51
CA LEU A 151 -1.47 8.40 -7.32
C LEU A 151 -0.36 7.51 -6.75
N ALA A 152 0.35 6.75 -7.59
CA ALA A 152 1.48 5.94 -7.12
C ALA A 152 2.61 6.82 -6.54
N TRP A 153 2.88 7.97 -7.17
CA TRP A 153 3.83 8.96 -6.64
C TRP A 153 3.40 9.57 -5.30
N HIS A 154 2.11 9.88 -5.15
CA HIS A 154 1.58 10.38 -3.90
C HIS A 154 1.75 9.35 -2.77
N ASN A 155 1.39 8.09 -3.02
CA ASN A 155 1.55 7.02 -2.05
C ASN A 155 3.02 6.73 -1.73
N MET A 156 3.91 6.87 -2.73
CA MET A 156 5.36 6.80 -2.51
C MET A 156 5.83 7.91 -1.57
N GLY A 157 5.30 9.12 -1.71
CA GLY A 157 5.57 10.23 -0.79
C GLY A 157 5.14 9.92 0.64
N VAL A 158 3.91 9.42 0.82
CA VAL A 158 3.37 9.01 2.14
C VAL A 158 4.23 7.91 2.77
N LEU A 159 4.60 6.89 2.00
CA LEU A 159 5.49 5.84 2.47
C LEU A 159 6.83 6.42 2.96
N MET A 160 7.48 7.25 2.15
CA MET A 160 8.77 7.84 2.52
C MET A 160 8.66 8.77 3.72
N GLU A 161 7.55 9.48 3.90
CA GLU A 161 7.25 10.25 5.11
C GLU A 161 7.16 9.34 6.35
N ASN A 162 6.42 8.24 6.26
CA ASN A 162 6.29 7.24 7.34
C ASN A 162 7.64 6.61 7.71
N LEU A 163 8.55 6.46 6.74
CA LEU A 163 9.91 5.95 6.92
C LEU A 163 10.92 7.01 7.39
N GLY A 164 10.49 8.27 7.56
CA GLY A 164 11.34 9.39 7.96
C GLY A 164 12.26 9.94 6.87
N ALA A 165 12.09 9.51 5.62
CA ALA A 165 12.84 9.95 4.45
C ALA A 165 12.20 11.19 3.79
N TYR A 166 12.18 12.31 4.52
CA TYR A 166 11.43 13.50 4.13
C TYR A 166 11.89 14.17 2.83
N ASN A 167 13.18 14.10 2.48
CA ASN A 167 13.64 14.66 1.20
C ASN A 167 13.16 13.81 0.02
N THR A 168 13.18 12.50 0.18
CA THR A 168 12.71 11.51 -0.79
C THR A 168 11.18 11.59 -0.91
N ALA A 169 10.46 11.78 0.20
CA ALA A 169 9.02 12.01 0.21
C ALA A 169 8.64 13.25 -0.61
N ARG A 170 9.34 14.37 -0.39
CA ARG A 170 9.14 15.60 -1.18
C ARG A 170 9.34 15.35 -2.67
N ALA A 171 10.44 14.69 -3.05
CA ALA A 171 10.71 14.38 -4.45
C ALA A 171 9.61 13.50 -5.08
N ALA A 172 9.02 12.58 -4.32
CA ALA A 172 7.87 11.80 -4.77
C ALA A 172 6.61 12.66 -4.92
N PHE A 173 6.32 13.55 -3.97
CA PHE A 173 5.19 14.48 -4.08
C PHE A 173 5.33 15.47 -5.24
N ASP A 174 6.55 15.95 -5.52
CA ASP A 174 6.82 16.82 -6.67
C ASP A 174 6.50 16.09 -7.98
N ARG A 175 6.84 14.80 -8.08
CA ARG A 175 6.45 13.95 -9.23
C ARG A 175 4.95 13.72 -9.30
N ALA A 176 4.29 13.50 -8.16
CA ALA A 176 2.84 13.36 -8.09
C ALA A 176 2.13 14.60 -8.63
N TYR A 177 2.64 15.79 -8.28
CA TYR A 177 2.14 17.07 -8.78
C TYR A 177 2.39 17.24 -10.28
N ALA A 178 3.60 16.91 -10.74
CA ALA A 178 3.96 17.01 -12.16
C ALA A 178 3.12 16.10 -13.07
N ALA A 179 2.69 14.94 -12.55
CA ALA A 179 1.83 14.00 -13.26
C ALA A 179 0.34 14.40 -13.29
N GLN A 180 -0.07 15.45 -12.56
CA GLN A 180 -1.44 15.94 -12.66
C GLN A 180 -1.65 16.65 -14.01
N PRO A 181 -2.76 16.38 -14.71
CA PRO A 181 -3.08 17.13 -15.92
C PRO A 181 -3.30 18.61 -15.56
N ILE A 182 -2.45 19.49 -16.08
CA ILE A 182 -2.63 20.94 -15.93
C ILE A 182 -3.92 21.30 -16.68
N PRO A 183 -4.95 21.89 -16.01
CA PRO A 183 -6.10 22.40 -16.71
C PRO A 183 -5.63 23.48 -17.69
N ALA A 184 -5.91 23.32 -18.98
CA ALA A 184 -5.65 24.33 -19.98
C ALA A 184 -6.56 25.54 -19.71
N TYR A 185 -6.13 26.45 -18.84
CA TYR A 185 -6.69 27.79 -18.82
C TYR A 185 -6.04 28.54 -19.99
N GLU A 186 -6.62 28.41 -21.17
CA GLU A 186 -6.34 29.37 -22.24
C GLU A 186 -6.83 30.73 -21.73
N ARG A 187 -5.92 31.60 -21.32
CA ARG A 187 -6.23 33.00 -21.03
C ARG A 187 -6.63 33.62 -22.38
N PRO A 188 -7.89 34.02 -22.61
CA PRO A 188 -8.22 34.78 -23.81
C PRO A 188 -7.47 36.11 -23.73
N LEU A 189 -6.70 36.44 -24.77
CA LEU A 189 -6.06 37.73 -24.95
C LEU A 189 -7.08 38.82 -25.27
#